data_AF-A0AAU4TRF7-F1
#
_entry.id   AF-A0AAU4TRF7-F1
#
_cell.length_a   1.000
_cell.length_b   1.000
_cell.length_c   1.000
_cell.angle_alpha   90.00
_cell.angle_beta   90.00
_cell.angle_gamma   90.00
#
_symmetry.space_group_name_H-M   'P 1'
#
loop_
_entity.id
_entity.type
_entity.pdbx_description
1 polymer ?
#
loop_
_entity_poly.entity_id
_entity_poly.type
_entity_poly.pdbx_seq_one_letter_code
_entity_poly.pdbx_strand_id
1 'polypeptide(L)'
;MGDFGVSGTEVVAFGTAATNAYDFHSSGTIPFWLSGDGGAHWSSGEITGTPPGTQVHSVLYASGHWFAVGGYARAGAFYDSRRLVLTSQDGTHWTRMDTSAMGTGEITAATVDSAGHPILVGSAPRRKSKPNTRTVLYGCVWVGNGTTTGWERGLLGCSEDPPRTAVTLADRRVLIAGNRDLWLSRSPGPGRGRGS
;
A
#
# COMPACT_ATOMS: atom_id res chain seq x y z
N MET A 1 8.58 13.44 -4.68
CA MET A 1 9.66 12.65 -4.04
C MET A 1 9.07 11.28 -3.79
N GLY A 2 9.77 10.21 -4.16
CA GLY A 2 9.33 8.81 -4.02
C GLY A 2 9.14 8.34 -2.58
N ASP A 3 8.81 7.07 -2.40
CA ASP A 3 8.91 6.41 -1.08
C ASP A 3 9.98 5.32 -1.10
N PHE A 4 10.45 4.93 0.08
CA PHE A 4 11.42 3.85 0.26
C PHE A 4 11.11 3.00 1.49
N GLY A 5 11.43 1.71 1.39
CA GLY A 5 11.38 0.76 2.49
C GLY A 5 12.79 0.32 2.88
N VAL A 6 12.93 -0.15 4.12
CA VAL A 6 14.20 -0.62 4.69
C VAL A 6 14.03 -2.00 5.32
N SER A 7 15.00 -2.89 5.10
CA SER A 7 15.11 -4.20 5.75
C SER A 7 16.58 -4.50 6.05
N GLY A 8 16.98 -4.38 7.32
CA GLY A 8 18.40 -4.47 7.67
C GLY A 8 19.21 -3.35 6.99
N THR A 9 20.19 -3.72 6.16
CA THR A 9 20.97 -2.78 5.33
C THR A 9 20.38 -2.60 3.94
N GLU A 10 19.38 -3.38 3.55
CA GLU A 10 18.74 -3.25 2.24
C GLU A 10 17.74 -2.10 2.25
N VAL A 11 17.80 -1.28 1.20
CA VAL A 11 16.89 -0.15 0.96
C VAL A 11 16.33 -0.26 -0.45
N VAL A 12 15.01 -0.26 -0.58
CA VAL A 12 14.31 -0.23 -1.87
C VAL A 12 13.54 1.06 -1.96
N ALA A 13 13.71 1.80 -3.06
CA ALA A 13 13.02 3.05 -3.33
C ALA A 13 12.26 3.00 -4.66
N PHE A 14 11.15 3.72 -4.76
CA PHE A 14 10.32 3.83 -5.96
C PHE A 14 10.09 5.29 -6.37
N GLY A 15 10.01 5.54 -7.68
CA GLY A 15 9.44 6.78 -8.18
C GLY A 15 7.98 6.90 -7.76
N THR A 16 7.51 8.12 -7.43
CA THR A 16 6.12 8.32 -6.97
C THR A 16 5.10 8.04 -8.07
N ALA A 17 5.44 8.34 -9.31
CA ALA A 17 4.51 8.35 -10.43
C ALA A 17 5.17 7.68 -11.64
N ALA A 18 4.39 6.87 -12.35
CA ALA A 18 4.80 6.34 -13.65
C ALA A 18 4.80 7.46 -14.71
N THR A 19 5.47 7.24 -15.83
CA THR A 19 5.50 8.18 -16.97
C THR A 19 4.12 8.56 -17.49
N ASN A 20 3.13 7.69 -17.31
CA ASN A 20 1.74 7.88 -17.74
C ASN A 20 0.77 8.33 -16.63
N ALA A 21 1.29 8.80 -15.50
CA ALA A 21 0.47 9.12 -14.33
C ALA A 21 -0.52 10.28 -14.58
N TYR A 22 -0.18 11.21 -15.49
CA TYR A 22 -0.93 12.46 -15.67
C TYR A 22 -1.48 12.68 -17.09
N ASP A 23 -0.96 11.98 -18.09
CA ASP A 23 -1.46 12.01 -19.47
C ASP A 23 -2.27 10.75 -19.85
N PHE A 24 -2.27 9.75 -18.95
CA PHE A 24 -3.12 8.56 -18.98
C PHE A 24 -2.97 7.69 -20.24
N HIS A 25 -1.81 7.72 -20.92
CA HIS A 25 -1.55 6.78 -22.00
C HIS A 25 -1.46 5.32 -21.49
N SER A 26 -1.75 4.35 -22.37
CA SER A 26 -2.11 2.97 -22.00
C SER A 26 -1.02 2.17 -21.26
N SER A 27 0.24 2.53 -21.43
CA SER A 27 1.39 1.83 -20.87
C SER A 27 2.44 2.83 -20.41
N GLY A 28 2.76 2.82 -19.12
CA GLY A 28 3.80 3.67 -18.53
C GLY A 28 4.95 2.88 -17.94
N THR A 29 5.95 3.61 -17.48
CA THR A 29 7.13 3.07 -16.80
C THR A 29 7.30 3.73 -15.44
N ILE A 30 7.64 2.94 -14.42
CA ILE A 30 7.97 3.46 -13.09
C ILE A 30 9.38 2.99 -12.67
N PRO A 31 10.28 3.91 -12.30
CA PRO A 31 11.63 3.55 -11.87
C PRO A 31 11.65 3.07 -10.41
N PHE A 32 12.61 2.21 -10.10
CA PHE A 32 12.96 1.80 -8.75
C PHE A 32 14.48 1.79 -8.55
N TRP A 33 14.90 1.83 -7.30
CA TRP A 33 16.30 1.75 -6.89
C TRP A 33 16.47 0.76 -5.74
N LEU A 34 17.60 0.07 -5.72
CA LEU A 34 17.99 -0.86 -4.65
C LEU A 34 19.39 -0.49 -4.16
N SER A 35 19.56 -0.52 -2.84
CA SER A 35 20.85 -0.50 -2.17
C SER A 35 20.92 -1.67 -1.20
N GLY A 36 22.05 -2.39 -1.17
CA GLY A 36 22.29 -3.47 -0.21
C GLY A 36 23.10 -3.03 1.02
N ASP A 37 23.57 -1.79 1.05
CA ASP A 37 24.59 -1.28 1.97
C ASP A 37 24.19 0.02 2.68
N GLY A 38 22.89 0.17 2.97
CA GLY A 38 22.35 1.30 3.71
C GLY A 38 22.30 2.60 2.90
N GLY A 39 22.28 2.51 1.57
CA GLY A 39 22.19 3.65 0.67
C GLY A 39 23.52 4.22 0.20
N ALA A 40 24.64 3.51 0.41
CA ALA A 40 25.95 3.98 -0.04
C ALA A 40 26.13 3.74 -1.55
N HIS A 41 25.70 2.59 -2.06
CA HIS A 41 25.67 2.27 -3.49
C HIS A 41 24.25 1.88 -3.93
N TRP A 42 23.90 2.29 -5.15
CA TRP A 42 22.58 2.10 -5.71
C TRP A 42 22.64 1.43 -7.08
N SER A 43 21.75 0.47 -7.30
CA SER A 43 21.33 0.02 -8.62
C SER A 43 19.95 0.58 -8.93
N SER A 44 19.64 0.74 -10.22
CA SER A 44 18.33 1.20 -10.69
C SER A 44 17.73 0.20 -11.66
N GLY A 45 16.41 0.12 -11.67
CA GLY A 45 15.64 -0.62 -12.67
C GLY A 45 14.31 0.05 -12.94
N GLU A 46 13.53 -0.54 -13.83
CA GLU A 46 12.25 0.01 -14.27
C GLU A 46 11.20 -1.09 -14.41
N ILE A 47 9.95 -0.76 -14.10
CA ILE A 47 8.79 -1.60 -14.39
C ILE A 47 8.01 -0.96 -15.53
N THR A 48 7.98 -1.63 -16.67
CA THR A 48 7.24 -1.21 -17.86
C THR A 48 5.82 -1.79 -17.87
N GLY A 49 4.93 -1.24 -18.70
CA GLY A 49 3.57 -1.78 -18.85
C GLY A 49 2.64 -1.43 -17.69
N THR A 50 2.96 -0.37 -16.94
CA THR A 50 2.10 0.08 -15.84
C THR A 50 0.81 0.70 -16.38
N PRO A 51 -0.34 0.44 -15.74
CA PRO A 51 -1.62 1.04 -16.15
C PRO A 51 -1.61 2.58 -16.14
N PRO A 52 -2.54 3.24 -16.86
CA PRO A 52 -2.74 4.69 -16.75
C PRO A 52 -2.91 5.17 -15.31
N GLY A 53 -2.36 6.33 -14.99
CA GLY A 53 -2.49 6.93 -13.65
C GLY A 53 -1.69 6.22 -12.56
N THR A 54 -0.73 5.36 -12.89
CA THR A 54 -0.01 4.58 -11.86
C THR A 54 0.81 5.48 -10.94
N GLN A 55 0.56 5.34 -9.64
CA GLN A 55 1.30 5.98 -8.57
C GLN A 55 1.66 4.99 -7.47
N VAL A 56 2.86 5.13 -6.91
CA VAL A 56 3.33 4.43 -5.71
C VAL A 56 3.30 5.43 -4.56
N HIS A 57 2.67 5.02 -3.47
CA HIS A 57 2.50 5.83 -2.28
C HIS A 57 3.30 5.30 -1.10
N SER A 58 3.54 3.98 -1.03
CA SER A 58 4.35 3.41 0.04
C SER A 58 5.16 2.20 -0.41
N VAL A 59 6.34 2.01 0.19
CA VAL A 59 7.23 0.86 0.02
C VAL A 59 7.54 0.25 1.39
N LEU A 60 7.39 -1.06 1.54
CA LEU A 60 7.77 -1.76 2.78
C LEU A 60 8.35 -3.14 2.52
N TYR A 61 9.04 -3.68 3.52
CA TYR A 61 9.39 -5.10 3.59
C TYR A 61 8.52 -5.79 4.63
N ALA A 62 7.86 -6.88 4.25
CA ALA A 62 7.03 -7.69 5.13
C ALA A 62 7.09 -9.16 4.73
N SER A 63 7.15 -10.05 5.70
CA SER A 63 7.00 -11.51 5.47
C SER A 63 7.87 -12.04 4.32
N GLY A 64 9.13 -11.60 4.25
CA GLY A 64 10.09 -12.05 3.23
C GLY A 64 9.94 -11.41 1.85
N HIS A 65 9.11 -10.37 1.71
CA HIS A 65 8.84 -9.72 0.43
C HIS A 65 8.86 -8.20 0.58
N TRP A 66 9.38 -7.54 -0.45
CA TRP A 66 9.15 -6.13 -0.71
C TRP A 66 7.77 -5.92 -1.32
N PHE A 67 7.08 -4.88 -0.86
CA PHE A 67 5.82 -4.40 -1.38
C PHE A 67 5.97 -2.93 -1.78
N ALA A 68 5.58 -2.58 -3.00
CA ALA A 68 5.34 -1.21 -3.41
C ALA A 68 3.86 -1.05 -3.73
N VAL A 69 3.18 -0.16 -3.02
CA VAL A 69 1.72 -0.05 -3.02
C VAL A 69 1.27 1.35 -3.38
N GLY A 70 0.11 1.43 -4.01
CA GLY A 70 -0.49 2.70 -4.37
C GLY A 70 -1.79 2.57 -5.15
N GLY A 71 -1.93 3.42 -6.16
CA GLY A 71 -3.13 3.57 -6.96
C GLY A 71 -2.86 3.53 -8.46
N TYR A 72 -3.92 3.29 -9.23
CA TYR A 72 -3.94 3.60 -10.65
C TYR A 72 -5.37 3.93 -11.13
N ALA A 73 -5.45 4.57 -12.29
CA ALA A 73 -6.72 4.99 -12.87
C ALA A 73 -7.50 3.81 -13.48
N ARG A 74 -8.81 3.80 -13.28
CA ARG A 74 -9.71 2.97 -14.10
C ARG A 74 -9.73 3.52 -15.52
N ALA A 75 -9.81 2.65 -16.51
CA ALA A 75 -9.99 3.04 -17.91
C ALA A 75 -11.15 4.05 -18.06
N GLY A 76 -10.86 5.20 -18.69
CA GLY A 76 -11.81 6.30 -18.89
C GLY A 76 -12.10 7.16 -17.65
N ALA A 77 -11.34 7.00 -16.55
CA ALA A 77 -11.43 7.83 -15.36
C ALA A 77 -10.17 8.67 -15.16
N PHE A 78 -10.34 9.89 -14.65
CA PHE A 78 -9.25 10.84 -14.33
C PHE A 78 -8.75 10.73 -12.88
N TYR A 79 -9.28 9.78 -12.10
CA TYR A 79 -8.96 9.63 -10.68
C TYR A 79 -8.61 8.19 -10.31
N ASP A 80 -7.68 8.07 -9.38
CA ASP A 80 -7.21 6.83 -8.77
C ASP A 80 -8.40 6.05 -8.19
N SER A 81 -8.59 4.85 -8.69
CA SER A 81 -9.79 4.06 -8.35
C SER A 81 -9.51 2.57 -8.21
N ARG A 82 -8.25 2.17 -8.40
CA ARG A 82 -7.80 0.79 -8.29
C ARG A 82 -6.50 0.72 -7.50
N ARG A 83 -6.29 -0.41 -6.83
CA ARG A 83 -5.11 -0.67 -6.03
C ARG A 83 -3.97 -1.17 -6.88
N LEU A 84 -2.81 -0.55 -6.70
CA LEU A 84 -1.55 -1.10 -7.12
C LEU A 84 -0.92 -1.85 -5.95
N VAL A 85 -0.53 -3.10 -6.17
CA VAL A 85 0.37 -3.85 -5.29
C VAL A 85 1.40 -4.53 -6.18
N LEU A 86 2.65 -4.10 -6.04
CA LEU A 86 3.82 -4.69 -6.66
C LEU A 86 4.59 -5.46 -5.58
N THR A 87 5.05 -6.65 -5.89
CA THR A 87 5.79 -7.50 -4.95
C THR A 87 7.10 -7.96 -5.54
N SER A 88 8.13 -8.06 -4.71
CA SER A 88 9.44 -8.63 -5.06
C SER A 88 10.03 -9.37 -3.86
N GLN A 89 10.78 -10.44 -4.08
CA GLN A 89 11.55 -11.09 -3.01
C GLN A 89 12.94 -10.46 -2.83
N ASP A 90 13.50 -9.90 -3.90
CA ASP A 90 14.90 -9.43 -3.95
C ASP A 90 15.04 -7.93 -4.20
N GLY A 91 13.93 -7.21 -4.33
CA GLY A 91 13.91 -5.77 -4.59
C GLY A 91 14.21 -5.38 -6.04
N THR A 92 14.46 -6.35 -6.93
CA THR A 92 14.83 -6.12 -8.34
C THR A 92 13.83 -6.73 -9.33
N HIS A 93 13.24 -7.88 -9.01
CA HIS A 93 12.25 -8.55 -9.85
C HIS A 93 10.86 -8.31 -9.29
N TRP A 94 10.10 -7.45 -9.98
CA TRP A 94 8.79 -6.99 -9.51
C TRP A 94 7.65 -7.61 -10.31
N THR A 95 6.64 -8.09 -9.58
CA THR A 95 5.40 -8.60 -10.17
C THR A 95 4.21 -7.80 -9.65
N ARG A 96 3.28 -7.43 -10.53
CA ARG A 96 2.00 -6.86 -10.11
C ARG A 96 1.06 -7.97 -9.64
N MET A 97 0.65 -7.89 -8.38
CA MET A 97 -0.25 -8.84 -7.75
C MET A 97 -1.68 -8.70 -8.29
N ASP A 98 -2.42 -9.82 -8.38
CA ASP A 98 -3.87 -9.75 -8.55
C ASP A 98 -4.53 -9.29 -7.24
N THR A 99 -5.18 -8.14 -7.27
CA THR A 99 -5.85 -7.54 -6.11
C THR A 99 -7.37 -7.76 -6.12
N SER A 100 -7.90 -8.58 -7.02
CA SER A 100 -9.34 -8.84 -7.17
C SER A 100 -10.02 -9.23 -5.86
N ALA A 101 -9.44 -10.17 -5.12
CA ALA A 101 -9.93 -10.65 -3.83
C ALA A 101 -9.92 -9.58 -2.72
N MET A 102 -9.12 -8.52 -2.87
CA MET A 102 -9.03 -7.47 -1.87
C MET A 102 -10.24 -6.52 -1.91
N GLY A 103 -11.15 -6.59 -2.89
CA GLY A 103 -12.31 -5.69 -2.99
C GLY A 103 -12.09 -4.43 -3.86
N THR A 104 -12.47 -3.24 -3.41
CA THR A 104 -12.26 -1.97 -4.14
C THR A 104 -11.52 -0.94 -3.29
N GLY A 105 -10.93 0.06 -3.95
CA GLY A 105 -10.24 1.18 -3.33
C GLY A 105 -8.89 1.47 -3.95
N GLU A 106 -8.17 2.39 -3.33
CA GLU A 106 -6.74 2.71 -3.48
C GLU A 106 -6.02 2.42 -2.16
N ILE A 107 -4.71 2.19 -2.20
CA ILE A 107 -3.86 2.11 -1.00
C ILE A 107 -3.05 3.40 -0.93
N THR A 108 -2.94 3.99 0.26
CA THR A 108 -2.23 5.27 0.48
C THR A 108 -1.09 5.15 1.49
N ALA A 109 -1.14 4.14 2.36
CA ALA A 109 -0.12 3.88 3.36
C ALA A 109 -0.03 2.39 3.63
N ALA A 110 1.11 1.97 4.15
CA ALA A 110 1.30 0.59 4.56
C ALA A 110 2.29 0.47 5.71
N THR A 111 2.16 -0.62 6.46
CA THR A 111 2.99 -0.92 7.63
C THR A 111 2.93 -2.42 7.92
N VAL A 112 3.45 -2.87 9.07
CA VAL A 112 3.39 -4.28 9.48
C VAL A 112 2.70 -4.46 10.83
N ASP A 113 2.08 -5.62 11.03
CA ASP A 113 1.61 -6.03 12.36
C ASP A 113 2.77 -6.56 13.23
N SER A 114 2.44 -6.99 14.44
CA SER A 114 3.42 -7.56 15.38
C SER A 114 4.07 -8.87 14.92
N ALA A 115 3.47 -9.56 13.95
CA ALA A 115 3.99 -10.79 13.36
C ALA A 115 4.81 -10.52 12.08
N GLY A 116 4.91 -9.26 11.65
CA GLY A 116 5.59 -8.88 10.41
C GLY A 116 4.73 -9.10 9.17
N HIS A 117 3.42 -9.29 9.32
CA HIS A 117 2.49 -9.35 8.20
C HIS A 117 2.16 -7.95 7.68
N PRO A 118 1.97 -7.77 6.37
CA PRO A 118 1.68 -6.47 5.80
C PRO A 118 0.28 -5.99 6.17
N ILE A 119 0.17 -4.72 6.54
CA ILE A 119 -1.07 -3.98 6.78
C ILE A 119 -1.12 -2.83 5.78
N LEU A 120 -2.11 -2.81 4.91
CA LEU A 120 -2.31 -1.75 3.92
C LEU A 120 -3.50 -0.90 4.32
N VAL A 121 -3.41 0.41 4.11
CA VAL A 121 -4.45 1.38 4.47
C VAL A 121 -4.74 2.26 3.28
N GLY A 122 -6.02 2.54 3.06
CA GLY A 122 -6.42 3.49 2.04
C GLY A 122 -7.91 3.73 2.06
N SER A 123 -8.47 3.96 0.88
CA SER A 123 -9.83 4.45 0.77
C SER A 123 -10.56 3.87 -0.43
N ALA A 124 -11.90 3.82 -0.37
CA ALA A 124 -12.73 3.45 -1.51
C ALA A 124 -13.89 4.45 -1.65
N PRO A 125 -14.19 4.92 -2.88
CA PRO A 125 -15.28 5.87 -3.07
C PRO A 125 -16.62 5.25 -2.70
N ARG A 126 -17.37 5.95 -1.86
CA ARG A 126 -18.79 5.65 -1.67
C ARG A 126 -19.52 5.97 -2.96
N ARG A 127 -20.35 5.03 -3.41
CA ARG A 127 -21.23 5.25 -4.56
C ARG A 127 -22.05 6.53 -4.33
N LYS A 128 -21.92 7.49 -5.25
CA LYS A 128 -22.70 8.71 -5.24
C LYS A 128 -24.09 8.42 -5.78
N SER A 129 -25.11 9.00 -5.15
CA SER A 129 -26.48 9.00 -5.69
C SER A 129 -26.68 10.07 -6.77
N LYS A 130 -25.90 11.16 -6.72
CA LYS A 130 -25.90 12.25 -7.70
C LYS A 130 -24.46 12.68 -8.02
N PRO A 131 -24.13 13.06 -9.28
CA PRO A 131 -22.76 13.44 -9.65
C PRO A 131 -22.18 14.60 -8.82
N ASN A 132 -23.02 15.60 -8.52
CA ASN A 132 -22.61 16.85 -7.88
C ASN A 132 -22.58 16.79 -6.34
N THR A 133 -22.87 15.63 -5.73
CA THR A 133 -22.71 15.49 -4.27
C THR A 133 -21.24 15.32 -3.91
N ARG A 134 -20.87 15.78 -2.72
CA ARG A 134 -19.52 15.61 -2.16
C ARG A 134 -19.09 14.15 -2.20
N THR A 135 -17.81 13.93 -2.48
CA THR A 135 -17.21 12.60 -2.43
C THR A 135 -17.01 12.21 -0.98
N VAL A 136 -17.60 11.09 -0.59
CA VAL A 136 -17.33 10.44 0.70
C VAL A 136 -16.55 9.17 0.42
N LEU A 137 -15.52 8.91 1.21
CA LEU A 137 -14.62 7.78 1.07
C LEU A 137 -14.82 6.84 2.27
N TYR A 138 -14.88 5.54 2.00
CA TYR A 138 -14.78 4.52 3.04
C TYR A 138 -13.31 4.30 3.34
N GLY A 139 -12.89 4.55 4.58
CA GLY A 139 -11.58 4.11 5.06
C GLY A 139 -11.50 2.59 5.01
N CYS A 140 -10.40 2.07 4.47
CA CYS A 140 -10.19 0.65 4.25
C CYS A 140 -8.87 0.23 4.89
N VAL A 141 -8.87 -0.98 5.46
CA VAL A 141 -7.66 -1.68 5.88
C VAL A 141 -7.63 -3.06 5.24
N TRP A 142 -6.46 -3.47 4.78
CA TRP A 142 -6.20 -4.82 4.29
C TRP A 142 -5.11 -5.45 5.14
N VAL A 143 -5.40 -6.61 5.71
CA VAL A 143 -4.50 -7.36 6.57
C VAL A 143 -4.05 -8.60 5.81
N GLY A 144 -2.75 -8.70 5.56
CA GLY A 144 -2.15 -9.88 4.95
C GLY A 144 -1.91 -10.96 6.00
N ASN A 145 -1.81 -12.21 5.55
CA ASN A 145 -1.51 -13.37 6.41
C ASN A 145 -0.04 -13.82 6.29
N GLY A 146 0.83 -12.92 5.82
CA GLY A 146 2.25 -13.21 5.54
C GLY A 146 2.53 -13.84 4.18
N THR A 147 1.51 -14.00 3.34
CA THR A 147 1.68 -14.38 1.92
C THR A 147 1.30 -13.22 1.00
N THR A 148 1.56 -13.36 -0.30
CA THR A 148 1.05 -12.44 -1.33
C THR A 148 -0.45 -12.66 -1.63
N THR A 149 -1.11 -13.56 -0.90
CA THR A 149 -2.54 -13.88 -1.02
C THR A 149 -3.22 -13.85 0.34
N GLY A 150 -4.51 -14.22 0.43
CA GLY A 150 -5.18 -14.37 1.72
C GLY A 150 -5.42 -13.06 2.49
N TRP A 151 -5.65 -11.96 1.75
CA TRP A 151 -5.94 -10.65 2.32
C TRP A 151 -7.33 -10.59 2.94
N GLU A 152 -7.40 -10.12 4.18
CA GLU A 152 -8.66 -9.77 4.84
C GLU A 152 -8.90 -8.27 4.76
N ARG A 153 -10.14 -7.86 4.46
CA ARG A 153 -10.50 -6.44 4.37
C ARG A 153 -11.39 -6.01 5.52
N GLY A 154 -10.99 -4.93 6.18
CA GLY A 154 -11.81 -4.20 7.14
C GLY A 154 -12.23 -2.81 6.63
N LEU A 155 -13.28 -2.26 7.23
CA LEU A 155 -13.71 -0.88 7.03
C LEU A 155 -13.43 -0.06 8.30
N LEU A 156 -12.95 1.16 8.11
CA LEU A 156 -12.63 2.12 9.17
C LEU A 156 -13.68 3.23 9.30
N GLY A 157 -14.81 3.13 8.59
CA GLY A 157 -15.86 4.14 8.57
C GLY A 157 -15.84 5.02 7.32
N CYS A 158 -16.74 6.01 7.27
CA CYS A 158 -16.88 6.92 6.13
C CYS A 158 -16.47 8.33 6.51
N SER A 159 -15.65 8.97 5.69
CA SER A 159 -15.26 10.37 5.88
C SER A 159 -14.99 11.03 4.53
N GLU A 160 -15.02 12.37 4.50
CA GLU A 160 -14.44 13.14 3.38
C GLU A 160 -12.89 13.12 3.45
N ASP A 161 -12.34 12.82 4.62
CA ASP A 161 -10.91 12.76 4.94
C ASP A 161 -10.52 11.33 5.39
N PRO A 162 -10.30 10.37 4.48
CA PRO A 162 -9.94 9.00 4.84
C PRO A 162 -8.54 8.93 5.48
N PRO A 163 -8.20 7.83 6.16
CA PRO A 163 -6.86 7.61 6.68
C PRO A 163 -5.81 7.63 5.58
N ARG A 164 -4.65 8.24 5.88
CA ARG A 164 -3.52 8.43 4.95
C ARG A 164 -2.18 7.98 5.52
N THR A 165 -2.15 7.54 6.77
CA THR A 165 -0.93 7.08 7.40
C THR A 165 -1.18 5.83 8.23
N ALA A 166 -0.17 4.98 8.28
CA ALA A 166 -0.14 3.77 9.08
C ALA A 166 1.28 3.56 9.57
N VAL A 167 1.45 3.20 10.84
CA VAL A 167 2.76 2.94 11.43
C VAL A 167 2.69 1.86 12.50
N THR A 168 3.68 0.96 12.51
CA THR A 168 3.95 0.05 13.63
C THR A 168 4.66 0.83 14.74
N LEU A 169 4.04 0.91 15.91
CA LEU A 169 4.63 1.51 17.09
C LEU A 169 5.69 0.58 17.71
N ALA A 170 6.56 1.14 18.56
CA ALA A 170 7.60 0.37 19.25
C ALA A 170 7.04 -0.78 20.13
N ASP A 171 5.82 -0.63 20.63
CA ASP A 171 5.10 -1.67 21.39
C ASP A 171 4.35 -2.67 20.50
N ARG A 172 4.63 -2.65 19.20
CA ARG A 172 4.08 -3.52 18.15
C ARG A 172 2.60 -3.34 17.85
N ARG A 173 1.96 -2.30 18.37
CA ARG A 173 0.62 -1.92 17.91
C ARG A 173 0.70 -1.20 16.57
N VAL A 174 -0.36 -1.29 15.79
CA VAL A 174 -0.53 -0.54 14.55
C VAL A 174 -1.38 0.69 14.84
N LEU A 175 -0.82 1.86 14.54
CA LEU A 175 -1.54 3.13 14.54
C LEU A 175 -1.94 3.46 13.10
N ILE A 176 -3.21 3.79 12.89
CA ILE A 176 -3.74 4.30 11.63
C ILE A 176 -4.33 5.66 11.91
N ALA A 177 -3.97 6.68 11.12
CA ALA A 177 -4.51 8.02 11.30
C ALA A 177 -5.02 8.63 9.98
N GLY A 178 -6.13 9.35 10.10
CA GLY A 178 -6.58 10.34 9.14
C GLY A 178 -6.61 11.73 9.78
N ASN A 179 -7.19 12.72 9.09
CA ASN A 179 -7.25 14.08 9.61
C ASN A 179 -8.21 14.23 10.80
N ARG A 180 -9.19 13.31 10.95
CA ARG A 180 -10.26 13.41 11.95
C ARG A 180 -10.36 12.21 12.88
N ASP A 181 -9.72 11.11 12.51
CA ASP A 181 -9.95 9.81 13.11
C ASP A 181 -8.61 9.11 13.35
N LEU A 182 -8.57 8.31 14.42
CA LEU A 182 -7.41 7.55 14.85
C LEU A 182 -7.84 6.14 15.24
N TRP A 183 -7.13 5.13 14.74
CA TRP A 183 -7.33 3.74 15.14
C TRP A 183 -6.02 3.19 15.68
N LEU A 184 -6.14 2.39 16.74
CA LEU A 184 -5.01 1.74 17.38
C LEU A 184 -5.34 0.26 17.56
N SER A 185 -4.50 -0.61 17.03
CA SER A 185 -4.69 -2.05 17.23
C SER A 185 -4.52 -2.40 18.71
N ARG A 186 -5.14 -3.50 19.13
CA ARG A 186 -4.91 -4.03 20.48
C ARG A 186 -3.47 -4.53 20.57
N SER A 187 -2.88 -4.43 21.76
CA SER A 187 -1.63 -5.14 22.05
C SER A 187 -1.87 -6.64 21.89
N PRO A 188 -0.90 -7.40 21.35
CA PRO A 188 -0.92 -8.85 21.45
C PRO A 188 -1.00 -9.19 22.95
N GLY A 189 -2.15 -9.72 23.40
CA GLY A 189 -2.26 -10.19 24.77
C GLY A 189 -1.24 -11.32 25.00
N PRO A 190 -0.71 -11.50 26.21
CA PRO A 190 0.01 -12.72 26.53
C PRO A 190 -0.93 -13.88 26.19
N GLY A 191 -0.54 -14.69 25.21
CA GLY A 191 -1.35 -15.81 24.76
C GLY A 191 -1.77 -16.61 25.99
N ARG A 192 -3.08 -16.75 26.23
CA ARG A 192 -3.55 -17.74 27.19
C ARG A 192 -3.09 -19.08 26.67
N GLY A 193 -2.01 -19.60 27.27
CA GLY A 193 -1.59 -20.97 27.07
C GLY A 193 -2.82 -21.84 27.28
N ARG A 194 -3.26 -22.53 26.22
CA ARG A 194 -4.20 -23.63 26.37
C ARG A 194 -3.39 -24.76 27.00
N GLY A 195 -3.42 -24.81 28.33
CA GLY A 195 -3.14 -26.04 29.06
C GLY A 195 -4.34 -26.97 28.87
N SER A 196 -4.09 -28.10 28.22
CA SER A 196 -4.70 -29.42 28.48
C SER A 196 -4.09 -30.41 27.52
#